data_AF-A0A1U7S0U4-F1
#
_entry.id   AF-A0A1U7S0U4-F1
#
_cell.length_a   1.000
_cell.length_b   1.000
_cell.length_c   1.000
_cell.angle_alpha   90.00
_cell.angle_beta   90.00
_cell.angle_gamma   90.00
#
_symmetry.space_group_name_H-M   'P 1'
#
loop_
_entity.id
_entity.type
_entity.pdbx_description
1 polymer ?
#
loop_
_entity_poly.entity_id
_entity_poly.type
_entity_poly.pdbx_seq_one_letter_code
_entity_poly.pdbx_strand_id
1 'polypeptide(L)'
;MQEHTCEILKKFGERTLKALTLALFSQKFPKADFDTMMKMTTDIVEMQKECCQGDMLDCMHNRAEFTSYACSHQDAISSKIQNCCEKPVLERSKCIFMSENDDKPTGLSPQVRQFIEDQDVCKHFEEKKDIYLAE
;
A
#
# COMPACT_ATOMS: atom_id res chain seq x y z
N MET A 1 13.63 9.05 2.97
CA MET A 1 12.26 8.53 2.77
C MET A 1 11.32 9.03 3.87
N GLN A 2 11.60 8.76 5.16
CA GLN A 2 10.74 9.20 6.27
C GLN A 2 10.49 10.72 6.33
N GLU A 3 11.53 11.56 6.19
CA GLU A 3 11.36 13.02 6.18
C GLU A 3 10.43 13.49 5.05
N HIS A 4 10.57 12.93 3.84
CA HIS A 4 9.71 13.24 2.71
C HIS A 4 8.26 12.82 2.96
N THR A 5 8.04 11.61 3.51
CA THR A 5 6.72 11.13 3.93
C THR A 5 6.07 12.06 4.96
N CYS A 6 6.81 12.48 5.99
CA CYS A 6 6.29 13.38 7.02
C CYS A 6 5.96 14.77 6.46
N GLU A 7 6.77 15.28 5.53
CA GLU A 7 6.48 16.55 4.85
C GLU A 7 5.23 16.44 3.96
N ILE A 8 5.03 15.32 3.26
CA ILE A 8 3.80 15.08 2.50
C ILE A 8 2.58 15.06 3.43
N LEU A 9 2.66 14.27 4.50
CA LEU A 9 1.59 14.16 5.49
C LEU A 9 1.23 15.54 6.06
N LYS A 10 2.24 16.32 6.42
CA LYS A 10 2.08 17.67 7.00
C LYS A 10 1.49 18.68 6.01
N LYS A 11 1.93 18.68 4.75
CA LYS A 11 1.54 19.68 3.74
C LYS A 11 0.26 19.33 3.00
N PHE A 12 0.03 18.05 2.72
CA PHE A 12 -1.03 17.58 1.82
C PHE A 12 -2.01 16.60 2.49
N GLY A 13 -1.77 16.24 3.74
CA GLY A 13 -2.66 15.41 4.53
C GLY A 13 -2.60 13.92 4.22
N GLU A 14 -3.29 13.14 5.05
CA GLU A 14 -3.30 11.68 5.02
C GLU A 14 -3.85 11.11 3.70
N ARG A 15 -4.91 11.72 3.14
CA ARG A 15 -5.51 11.27 1.88
C ARG A 15 -4.48 11.24 0.74
N THR A 16 -3.66 12.27 0.63
CA THR A 16 -2.61 12.37 -0.40
C THR A 16 -1.54 11.31 -0.17
N LEU A 17 -1.15 11.10 1.09
CA LEU A 17 -0.17 10.06 1.43
C LEU A 17 -0.71 8.65 1.13
N LYS A 18 -1.99 8.37 1.42
CA LYS A 18 -2.67 7.12 1.04
C LYS A 18 -2.66 6.91 -0.47
N ALA A 19 -3.01 7.92 -1.27
CA ALA A 19 -3.03 7.81 -2.73
C ALA A 19 -1.62 7.48 -3.31
N LEU A 20 -0.58 8.17 -2.84
CA LEU A 20 0.80 7.92 -3.27
C LEU A 20 1.29 6.52 -2.86
N THR A 21 0.95 6.11 -1.64
CA THR A 21 1.30 4.80 -1.09
C THR A 21 0.61 3.68 -1.85
N LEU A 22 -0.69 3.83 -2.12
CA LEU A 22 -1.48 2.87 -2.90
C LEU A 22 -0.88 2.70 -4.29
N ALA A 23 -0.58 3.79 -5.00
CA ALA A 23 0.05 3.73 -6.31
C ALA A 23 1.40 3.00 -6.29
N LEU A 24 2.23 3.26 -5.27
CA LEU A 24 3.52 2.58 -5.09
C LEU A 24 3.33 1.08 -4.82
N PHE A 25 2.40 0.71 -3.93
CA PHE A 25 2.13 -0.67 -3.57
C PHE A 25 1.52 -1.46 -4.72
N SER A 26 0.58 -0.89 -5.46
CA SER A 26 -0.03 -1.54 -6.64
C SER A 26 0.99 -1.78 -7.75
N GLN A 27 2.03 -0.93 -7.88
CA GLN A 27 3.14 -1.19 -8.81
C GLN A 27 4.07 -2.30 -8.31
N LYS A 28 4.30 -2.36 -7.00
CA LYS A 28 5.23 -3.31 -6.37
C LYS A 28 4.62 -4.71 -6.24
N PHE A 29 3.32 -4.79 -5.95
CA PHE A 29 2.56 -6.00 -5.66
C PHE A 29 1.34 -6.12 -6.59
N PRO A 30 1.54 -6.13 -7.92
CA PRO A 30 0.45 -6.03 -8.91
C PRO A 30 -0.48 -7.25 -8.96
N LYS A 31 -0.18 -8.33 -8.23
CA LYS A 31 -1.00 -9.55 -8.12
C LYS A 31 -2.00 -9.51 -6.97
N ALA A 32 -1.77 -8.62 -5.99
CA ALA A 32 -2.65 -8.51 -4.84
C ALA A 32 -3.98 -7.87 -5.22
N ASP A 33 -5.06 -8.32 -4.59
CA ASP A 33 -6.38 -7.72 -4.80
C ASP A 33 -6.50 -6.33 -4.14
N PHE A 34 -7.55 -5.61 -4.55
CA PHE A 34 -7.80 -4.25 -4.10
C PHE A 34 -7.96 -4.15 -2.58
N ASP A 35 -8.71 -5.07 -1.96
CA ASP A 35 -8.94 -5.07 -0.51
C ASP A 35 -7.63 -5.26 0.28
N THR A 36 -6.76 -6.17 -0.18
CA THR A 36 -5.43 -6.39 0.39
C THR A 36 -4.57 -5.13 0.24
N MET A 37 -4.57 -4.50 -0.93
CA MET A 37 -3.81 -3.27 -1.17
C MET A 37 -4.33 -2.09 -0.34
N MET A 38 -5.64 -1.96 -0.18
CA MET A 38 -6.25 -0.92 0.64
C MET A 38 -5.94 -1.11 2.13
N LYS A 39 -5.98 -2.35 2.61
CA LYS A 39 -5.54 -2.67 3.98
C LYS A 39 -4.08 -2.32 4.19
N MET A 40 -3.18 -2.82 3.32
CA MET A 40 -1.75 -2.54 3.43
C MET A 40 -1.44 -1.04 3.37
N THR A 41 -2.14 -0.30 2.50
CA THR A 41 -2.02 1.15 2.39
C THR A 41 -2.49 1.85 3.67
N THR A 42 -3.58 1.41 4.27
CA THR A 42 -4.09 2.01 5.51
C THR A 42 -3.12 1.76 6.67
N ASP A 43 -2.75 0.49 6.88
CA ASP A 43 -1.85 0.08 7.97
C ASP A 43 -0.50 0.82 7.89
N ILE A 44 0.09 0.93 6.68
CA ILE A 44 1.39 1.60 6.55
C ILE A 44 1.30 3.12 6.74
N VAL A 45 0.20 3.74 6.33
CA VAL A 45 0.01 5.19 6.53
C VAL A 45 -0.25 5.50 8.00
N GLU A 46 -1.00 4.67 8.71
CA GLU A 46 -1.18 4.78 10.16
C GLU A 46 0.16 4.66 10.90
N MET A 47 0.96 3.63 10.58
CA MET A 47 2.33 3.50 11.08
C MET A 47 3.16 4.76 10.78
N GLN A 48 3.13 5.26 9.54
CA GLN A 48 3.88 6.47 9.16
C GLN A 48 3.44 7.71 9.95
N LYS A 49 2.14 7.86 10.26
CA LYS A 49 1.63 8.97 11.06
C LYS A 49 2.24 8.98 12.46
N GLU A 50 2.23 7.85 13.15
CA GLU A 50 2.84 7.71 14.48
C GLU A 50 4.33 7.99 14.44
N CYS A 51 5.04 7.41 13.47
CA CYS A 51 6.46 7.68 13.26
C CYS A 51 6.76 9.17 13.03
N CYS A 52 5.91 9.88 12.29
CA CYS A 52 6.06 11.31 12.02
C CYS A 52 5.69 12.21 13.20
N GLN A 53 4.82 11.73 14.10
CA GLN A 53 4.49 12.40 15.36
C GLN A 53 5.56 12.20 16.44
N GLY A 54 6.50 11.29 16.21
CA GLY A 54 7.56 10.95 17.18
C GLY A 54 7.14 9.87 18.18
N ASP A 55 5.98 9.23 17.99
CA ASP A 55 5.58 8.07 18.78
C ASP A 55 6.32 6.82 18.29
N MET A 56 7.55 6.66 18.76
CA MET A 56 8.43 5.60 18.29
C MET A 56 8.02 4.22 18.77
N LEU A 57 7.27 4.11 19.88
CA LEU A 57 6.81 2.82 20.39
C LEU A 57 5.71 2.26 19.47
N ASP A 58 4.67 3.07 19.23
CA ASP A 58 3.55 2.67 18.37
C ASP A 58 4.01 2.51 16.92
N CYS A 59 4.86 3.42 16.42
CA CYS A 59 5.51 3.30 15.12
C CYS A 59 6.21 1.95 14.92
N MET A 60 6.98 1.48 15.91
CA MET A 60 7.71 0.20 15.79
C MET A 60 6.79 -1.01 15.99
N HIS A 61 5.75 -0.88 16.83
CA HIS A 61 4.74 -1.92 17.00
C HIS A 61 3.95 -2.12 15.70
N ASN A 62 3.39 -1.06 15.13
CA ASN A 62 2.64 -1.10 13.87
C ASN A 62 3.50 -1.54 12.69
N ARG A 63 4.80 -1.21 12.72
CA ARG A 63 5.76 -1.75 11.74
C ARG A 63 5.90 -3.27 11.83
N ALA A 64 5.95 -3.82 13.03
CA ALA A 64 6.02 -5.27 13.23
C ALA A 64 4.73 -5.96 12.78
N GLU A 65 3.57 -5.41 13.13
CA GLU A 65 2.25 -5.90 12.69
C GLU A 65 2.12 -5.86 11.17
N PHE A 66 2.42 -4.72 10.53
CA PHE A 66 2.39 -4.59 9.07
C PHE A 66 3.23 -5.66 8.37
N THR A 67 4.47 -5.88 8.82
CA THR A 67 5.33 -6.89 8.20
C THR A 67 4.90 -8.32 8.50
N SER A 68 4.23 -8.57 9.63
CA SER A 68 3.66 -9.88 9.96
C SER A 68 2.43 -10.17 9.11
N TYR A 69 1.58 -9.17 8.87
CA TYR A 69 0.46 -9.26 7.93
C TYR A 69 0.97 -9.57 6.51
N ALA A 70 1.96 -8.80 6.03
CA ALA A 70 2.53 -9.02 4.70
C ALA A 70 3.11 -10.43 4.53
N CYS A 71 3.75 -10.99 5.57
CA CYS A 71 4.30 -12.34 5.52
C CYS A 71 3.27 -13.45 5.65
N SER A 72 2.21 -13.26 6.43
CA SER A 72 1.11 -14.23 6.52
C SER A 72 0.27 -14.30 5.24
N HIS A 73 0.32 -13.27 4.40
CA HIS A 73 -0.38 -13.19 3.11
C HIS A 73 0.58 -13.14 1.91
N GLN A 74 1.84 -13.55 2.09
CA GLN A 74 2.90 -13.36 1.09
C GLN A 74 2.58 -13.97 -0.28
N ASP A 75 1.87 -15.11 -0.31
CA ASP A 75 1.54 -15.79 -1.56
C ASP A 75 0.52 -15.00 -2.40
N ALA A 76 -0.36 -14.24 -1.75
CA ALA A 76 -1.29 -13.32 -2.41
C ALA A 76 -0.64 -11.97 -2.76
N ILE A 77 0.34 -11.54 -1.96
CA ILE A 77 0.98 -10.22 -2.11
C ILE A 77 2.10 -10.26 -3.15
N SER A 78 3.12 -11.08 -2.93
CA SER A 78 4.26 -11.17 -3.84
C SER A 78 5.19 -12.35 -3.56
N SER A 79 5.63 -12.98 -4.66
CA SER A 79 6.73 -13.95 -4.63
C SER A 79 8.08 -13.32 -4.25
N LYS A 80 8.25 -12.00 -4.41
CA LYS A 80 9.52 -11.30 -4.19
C LYS A 80 9.84 -11.05 -2.72
N ILE A 81 8.90 -11.32 -1.80
CA ILE A 81 9.07 -11.07 -0.36
C ILE A 81 9.31 -12.33 0.48
N GLN A 82 9.29 -13.52 -0.12
CA GLN A 82 9.43 -14.80 0.61
C GLN A 82 10.71 -14.85 1.46
N ASN A 83 11.86 -14.55 0.86
CA ASN A 83 13.15 -14.49 1.57
C ASN A 83 13.21 -13.38 2.63
N CYS A 84 12.35 -12.37 2.54
CA CYS A 84 12.25 -11.33 3.56
C CYS A 84 11.52 -11.81 4.80
N CYS A 85 10.54 -12.70 4.65
CA CYS A 85 9.73 -13.21 5.74
C CYS A 85 10.48 -14.15 6.68
N GLU A 86 11.55 -14.78 6.19
CA GLU A 86 12.49 -15.58 6.98
C GLU A 86 13.43 -14.72 7.85
N LYS A 87 13.51 -13.41 7.60
CA LYS A 87 14.41 -12.52 8.33
C LYS A 87 13.87 -12.15 9.71
N PRO A 88 14.75 -11.80 10.67
CA PRO A 88 14.37 -11.19 11.93
C PRO A 88 13.54 -9.92 11.73
N VAL A 89 12.66 -9.60 12.69
CA VAL A 89 11.69 -8.49 12.60
C VAL A 89 12.33 -7.16 12.18
N LEU A 90 13.49 -6.81 12.73
CA LEU A 90 14.19 -5.54 12.43
C LEU A 90 14.67 -5.46 10.97
N GLU A 91 15.06 -6.59 10.38
CA GLU A 91 15.55 -6.66 9.00
C GLU A 91 14.42 -6.88 7.99
N ARG A 92 13.38 -7.61 8.39
CA ARG A 92 12.23 -7.99 7.58
C ARG A 92 11.60 -6.78 6.90
N SER A 93 11.31 -5.73 7.69
CA SER A 93 10.69 -4.52 7.15
C SER A 93 11.54 -3.89 6.05
N LYS A 94 12.83 -3.68 6.31
CA LYS A 94 13.72 -3.10 5.30
C LYS A 94 13.78 -3.97 4.05
N CYS A 95 13.83 -5.29 4.21
CA CYS A 95 13.84 -6.23 3.08
C CYS A 95 12.57 -6.11 2.22
N ILE A 96 11.38 -6.13 2.83
CA ILE A 96 10.09 -6.02 2.11
C ILE A 96 10.04 -4.71 1.32
N PHE A 97 10.40 -3.56 1.92
CA PHE A 97 10.37 -2.29 1.21
C PHE A 97 11.38 -2.21 0.05
N MET A 98 12.53 -2.85 0.21
CA MET A 98 13.61 -2.87 -0.79
C MET A 98 13.49 -4.00 -1.81
N SER A 99 12.47 -4.87 -1.72
CA SER A 99 12.28 -5.95 -2.70
C SER A 99 12.08 -5.38 -4.10
N GLU A 100 12.26 -6.18 -5.13
CA GLU A 100 11.87 -5.77 -6.48
C GLU A 100 10.34 -5.73 -6.61
N ASN A 101 9.85 -5.07 -7.67
CA ASN A 101 8.46 -5.17 -8.06
C ASN A 101 8.17 -6.59 -8.55
N ASP A 102 6.98 -7.12 -8.26
CA ASP A 102 6.58 -8.41 -8.81
C ASP A 102 6.20 -8.29 -10.29
N ASP A 103 6.17 -9.45 -10.96
CA ASP A 103 5.78 -9.55 -12.36
C ASP A 103 4.30 -9.16 -12.51
N LYS A 104 4.01 -8.33 -13.52
CA LYS A 104 2.64 -7.97 -13.87
C LYS A 104 1.83 -9.25 -14.19
N PRO A 105 0.61 -9.41 -13.63
CA PRO A 105 -0.24 -10.54 -13.97
C PRO A 105 -0.49 -10.65 -15.48
N THR A 106 -0.52 -11.88 -15.99
CA THR A 106 -0.88 -12.13 -17.39
C THR A 106 -2.38 -11.92 -17.60
N GLY A 107 -2.77 -11.58 -18.84
CA GLY A 107 -4.19 -11.41 -19.19
C GLY A 107 -4.83 -10.09 -18.76
N LEU A 108 -4.08 -9.16 -18.14
CA LEU A 108 -4.58 -7.81 -17.87
C LEU A 108 -4.79 -7.03 -19.17
N SER A 109 -5.95 -6.41 -19.30
CA SER A 109 -6.23 -5.46 -20.38
C SER A 109 -5.24 -4.29 -20.33
N PRO A 110 -4.77 -3.77 -21.48
CA PRO A 110 -3.99 -2.53 -21.53
C PRO A 110 -4.76 -1.30 -21.02
N GLN A 111 -6.09 -1.36 -21.01
CA GLN A 111 -6.99 -0.27 -20.62
C GLN A 111 -8.04 -0.78 -19.64
N VAL A 112 -8.29 -0.01 -18.59
CA VAL A 112 -9.37 -0.28 -17.62
C VAL A 112 -10.61 0.48 -18.07
N ARG A 113 -11.28 -0.06 -19.10
CA ARG A 113 -12.40 0.62 -19.80
C ARG A 113 -13.63 0.88 -18.93
N GLN A 114 -13.80 0.16 -17.82
CA GLN A 114 -14.92 0.38 -16.90
C GLN A 114 -14.99 1.83 -16.40
N PHE A 115 -13.84 2.50 -16.22
CA PHE A 115 -13.80 3.90 -15.78
C PHE A 115 -14.08 4.92 -16.89
N ILE A 116 -14.36 4.47 -18.12
CA ILE A 116 -14.60 5.30 -19.31
C ILE A 116 -15.97 4.98 -19.92
N GLU A 117 -16.29 3.70 -20.08
CA GLU A 117 -17.45 3.21 -20.83
C GLU A 117 -18.69 2.99 -19.94
N ASP A 118 -18.51 2.86 -18.63
CA ASP A 118 -19.64 2.73 -17.69
C ASP A 118 -20.45 4.04 -17.63
N GLN A 119 -21.77 3.93 -17.79
CA GLN A 119 -22.68 5.09 -17.76
C GLN A 119 -22.84 5.66 -16.35
N ASP A 120 -22.57 4.85 -15.33
CA ASP A 120 -22.70 5.23 -13.92
C ASP A 120 -21.39 5.79 -13.33
N VAL A 121 -20.34 6.07 -14.12
CA VAL A 121 -19.05 6.63 -13.65
C VAL A 121 -19.24 7.86 -12.76
N CYS A 122 -20.07 8.82 -13.18
CA CYS A 122 -20.33 10.03 -12.40
C CYS A 122 -21.04 9.71 -11.08
N LYS A 123 -21.99 8.77 -11.11
CA LYS A 123 -22.75 8.35 -9.94
C LYS A 123 -21.84 7.64 -8.92
N HIS A 124 -21.02 6.69 -9.37
CA HIS A 124 -20.04 6.01 -8.52
C HIS A 124 -19.06 7.00 -7.87
N PHE A 125 -18.58 7.97 -8.64
CA PHE A 125 -17.73 9.03 -8.14
C PHE A 125 -18.44 9.92 -7.10
N GLU A 126 -19.70 10.31 -7.32
CA GLU A 126 -20.44 11.14 -6.37
C GLU A 126 -20.77 10.39 -5.07
N GLU A 127 -21.17 9.12 -5.15
CA GLU A 127 -21.58 8.32 -3.99
C GLU A 127 -20.38 7.85 -3.15
N LYS A 128 -19.27 7.48 -3.79
CA LYS A 128 -18.12 6.81 -3.14
C LYS A 128 -16.77 7.34 -3.63
N LYS A 129 -16.66 8.65 -3.82
CA LYS A 129 -15.49 9.34 -4.39
C LYS A 129 -14.13 8.75 -4.04
N ASP A 130 -13.88 8.53 -2.75
CA ASP A 130 -12.54 8.16 -2.27
C ASP A 130 -12.18 6.72 -2.58
N ILE A 131 -13.16 5.82 -2.46
CA ILE A 131 -13.00 4.40 -2.79
C ILE A 131 -12.93 4.24 -4.30
N TYR A 132 -13.82 4.92 -5.03
CA TYR A 132 -13.87 4.84 -6.49
C TYR A 132 -12.62 5.40 -7.18
N LEU A 133 -11.96 6.41 -6.58
CA LEU A 133 -10.67 6.91 -7.06
C LEU A 133 -9.48 6.02 -6.68
N ALA A 134 -9.66 5.11 -5.72
CA ALA A 134 -8.61 4.20 -5.26
C ALA A 134 -8.58 2.90 -6.10
N GLU A 135 -9.74 2.44 -6.57
CA GLU A 135 -9.89 1.29 -7.48
C GLU A 135 -9.22 1.52 -8.85
#